data_AF-A0A7J4P727-F1
#
_entry.id   AF-A0A7J4P727-F1
#
_cell.length_a   1.000
_cell.length_b   1.000
_cell.length_c   1.000
_cell.angle_alpha   90.00
_cell.angle_beta   90.00
_cell.angle_gamma   90.00
#
_symmetry.space_group_name_H-M   'P 1'
#
loop_
_entity.id
_entity.type
_entity.pdbx_description
1 polymer ?
#
loop_
_entity_poly.entity_id
_entity_poly.type
_entity_poly.pdbx_seq_one_letter_code
_entity_poly.pdbx_strand_id
1 'polypeptide(L)'
;MKKTVLVKDPGEIKLFTNEENVAILSLLVKRDMTNAQIAKALGRQPQQTLRVINRLKDAGLIEQTKTKMVKNLQEKYYRARARQFTLDLKGFKQEVAESESD
;
A
#
# COMPACT_ATOMS: atom_id res chain seq x y z
N MET A 1 14.07 -4.86 -0.40
CA MET A 1 13.49 -3.65 0.21
C MET A 1 14.52 -2.52 0.28
N LYS A 2 14.18 -1.35 -0.25
CA LYS A 2 15.02 -0.14 -0.25
C LYS A 2 14.94 0.60 1.11
N LYS A 3 15.92 1.46 1.43
CA LYS A 3 15.87 2.31 2.64
C LYS A 3 14.80 3.39 2.49
N THR A 4 14.90 4.21 1.46
CA THR A 4 13.96 5.32 1.19
C THR A 4 13.59 5.34 -0.28
N VAL A 5 12.33 5.66 -0.58
CA VAL A 5 11.81 5.88 -1.94
C VAL A 5 11.14 7.25 -1.99
N LEU A 6 11.50 8.03 -3.01
CA LEU A 6 10.84 9.30 -3.31
C LEU A 6 9.65 9.03 -4.24
N VAL A 7 8.46 9.37 -3.77
CA VAL A 7 7.19 9.27 -4.49
C VAL A 7 6.90 10.64 -5.09
N LYS A 8 6.85 10.72 -6.42
CA LYS A 8 6.59 11.97 -7.16
C LYS A 8 5.25 11.97 -7.90
N ASP A 9 4.72 10.79 -8.18
CA ASP A 9 3.47 10.63 -8.91
C ASP A 9 2.30 11.07 -8.03
N PRO A 10 1.48 12.06 -8.46
CA PRO A 10 0.32 12.52 -7.70
C PRO A 10 -0.69 11.42 -7.37
N GLY A 11 -0.87 10.44 -8.26
CA GLY A 11 -1.74 9.28 -8.06
C GLY A 11 -1.22 8.38 -6.94
N GLU A 12 0.09 8.14 -6.88
CA GLU A 12 0.72 7.43 -5.77
C GLU A 12 0.63 8.23 -4.46
N ILE A 13 0.87 9.56 -4.51
CA ILE A 13 0.77 10.47 -3.36
C ILE A 13 -0.65 10.44 -2.77
N LYS A 14 -1.67 10.42 -3.63
CA LYS A 14 -3.09 10.34 -3.22
C LYS A 14 -3.40 9.05 -2.45
N LEU A 15 -2.60 7.99 -2.60
CA LEU A 15 -2.77 6.79 -1.79
C LEU A 15 -2.32 7.01 -0.34
N PHE A 16 -1.40 7.92 -0.07
CA PHE A 16 -0.95 8.21 1.29
C PHE A 16 -1.93 9.09 2.09
N THR A 17 -2.96 9.67 1.45
CA THR A 17 -3.97 10.48 2.14
C THR A 17 -5.08 9.64 2.79
N ASN A 18 -5.23 8.38 2.36
CA ASN A 18 -6.23 7.47 2.90
C ASN A 18 -5.67 6.67 4.08
N GLU A 19 -6.35 6.72 5.22
CA GLU A 19 -5.91 6.07 6.46
C GLU A 19 -5.75 4.55 6.31
N GLU A 20 -6.63 3.87 5.57
CA GLU A 20 -6.55 2.41 5.38
C GLU A 20 -5.30 2.02 4.59
N ASN A 21 -4.94 2.82 3.58
CA ASN A 21 -3.73 2.60 2.81
C ASN A 21 -2.48 2.74 3.69
N VAL A 22 -2.42 3.80 4.48
CA VAL A 22 -1.30 4.08 5.38
C VAL A 22 -1.20 3.00 6.45
N ALA A 23 -2.33 2.56 7.02
CA ALA A 23 -2.37 1.50 8.01
C ALA A 23 -1.80 0.18 7.45
N ILE A 24 -2.26 -0.24 6.27
CA ILE A 24 -1.75 -1.46 5.60
C ILE A 24 -0.26 -1.31 5.27
N LEU A 25 0.15 -0.19 4.69
CA LEU A 25 1.54 0.05 4.32
C LEU A 25 2.45 0.04 5.56
N SER A 26 2.01 0.62 6.68
CA SER A 26 2.76 0.64 7.95
C SER A 26 3.04 -0.75 8.51
N LEU A 27 2.09 -1.70 8.33
CA LEU A 27 2.28 -3.10 8.69
C LEU A 27 3.31 -3.78 7.78
N LEU A 28 3.19 -3.53 6.47
CA LEU A 28 4.02 -4.13 5.43
C LEU A 28 5.46 -3.60 5.40
N VAL A 29 5.70 -2.40 5.95
CA VAL A 29 7.05 -1.87 6.20
C VAL A 29 7.76 -2.67 7.31
N LYS A 30 7.03 -3.08 8.34
CA LYS A 30 7.59 -3.79 9.50
C LYS A 30 7.93 -5.24 9.16
N ARG A 31 7.04 -5.95 8.45
CA ARG A 31 7.20 -7.36 8.11
C ARG A 31 6.32 -7.79 6.95
N ASP A 32 6.68 -8.91 6.33
CA ASP A 32 5.86 -9.57 5.32
C ASP A 32 4.58 -10.12 5.95
N MET A 33 3.43 -9.87 5.33
CA MET A 33 2.13 -10.34 5.82
C MET A 33 1.22 -10.79 4.68
N THR A 34 0.32 -11.73 4.98
CA THR A 34 -0.72 -12.17 4.04
C THR A 34 -1.96 -11.28 4.11
N ASN A 35 -2.82 -11.32 3.09
CA ASN A 35 -4.09 -10.61 3.11
C ASN A 35 -4.91 -10.92 4.39
N ALA A 36 -5.00 -12.19 4.77
CA ALA A 36 -5.73 -12.60 5.98
C ALA A 36 -5.08 -12.07 7.26
N GLN A 37 -3.75 -12.05 7.36
CA GLN A 37 -3.04 -11.51 8.51
C GLN A 37 -3.21 -10.00 8.64
N ILE A 38 -3.19 -9.27 7.53
CA ILE A 38 -3.41 -7.81 7.49
C ILE A 38 -4.84 -7.49 7.90
N ALA A 39 -5.82 -8.18 7.30
CA ALA A 39 -7.23 -8.03 7.63
C ALA A 39 -7.48 -8.27 9.13
N LYS A 40 -6.92 -9.35 9.67
CA LYS A 40 -7.01 -9.66 11.10
C LYS A 40 -6.34 -8.59 11.98
N ALA A 41 -5.16 -8.12 11.60
CA ALA A 41 -4.42 -7.11 12.37
C ALA A 41 -5.14 -5.75 12.43
N LEU A 42 -5.90 -5.41 11.39
CA LEU A 42 -6.65 -4.15 11.29
C LEU A 42 -8.13 -4.28 11.69
N GLY A 43 -8.60 -5.49 12.04
CA GLY A 43 -10.01 -5.74 12.33
C GLY A 43 -10.93 -5.54 11.12
N ARG A 44 -10.42 -5.76 9.90
CA ARG A 44 -11.11 -5.50 8.63
C ARG A 44 -11.51 -6.78 7.92
N GLN A 45 -12.42 -6.64 6.95
CA GLN A 45 -12.83 -7.75 6.09
C GLN A 45 -11.72 -8.12 5.09
N PRO A 46 -11.46 -9.41 4.83
CA PRO A 46 -10.42 -9.84 3.88
C PRO A 46 -10.61 -9.31 2.45
N GLN A 47 -11.85 -9.12 2.01
CA GLN A 47 -12.17 -8.61 0.67
C GLN A 47 -11.83 -7.13 0.53
N GLN A 48 -12.18 -6.31 1.52
CA GLN A 48 -11.84 -4.89 1.57
C GLN A 48 -10.32 -4.69 1.63
N THR A 49 -9.65 -5.49 2.47
CA THR A 49 -8.20 -5.49 2.61
C THR A 49 -7.52 -5.86 1.29
N LEU A 50 -8.01 -6.90 0.59
CA LEU A 50 -7.47 -7.32 -0.70
C LEU A 50 -7.58 -6.21 -1.76
N ARG A 51 -8.70 -5.49 -1.79
CA ARG A 51 -8.89 -4.35 -2.71
C ARG A 51 -7.82 -3.29 -2.52
N VAL A 52 -7.51 -2.94 -1.26
CA VAL A 52 -6.47 -1.97 -0.95
C VAL A 52 -5.08 -2.51 -1.28
N ILE A 53 -4.78 -3.77 -0.95
CA ILE A 53 -3.51 -4.43 -1.29
C ILE A 53 -3.27 -4.39 -2.80
N ASN A 54 -4.27 -4.72 -3.62
CA ASN A 54 -4.14 -4.68 -5.07
C ASN A 54 -3.82 -3.27 -5.55
N ARG A 55 -4.56 -2.25 -5.07
CA ARG A 55 -4.28 -0.85 -5.40
C ARG A 55 -2.86 -0.41 -5.03
N LEU A 56 -2.37 -0.78 -3.84
CA LEU A 56 -1.01 -0.46 -3.40
C LEU A 56 0.06 -1.22 -4.22
N LYS A 57 -0.26 -2.42 -4.68
CA LYS A 57 0.62 -3.25 -5.51
C LYS A 57 0.71 -2.69 -6.92
N ASP A 58 -0.43 -2.29 -7.50
CA ASP A 58 -0.50 -1.72 -8.84
C ASP A 58 0.23 -0.38 -8.90
N ALA A 59 0.17 0.40 -7.81
CA ALA A 59 0.98 1.61 -7.60
C ALA A 59 2.47 1.33 -7.27
N GLY A 60 2.92 0.07 -7.25
CA GLY A 60 4.32 -0.28 -7.01
C GLY A 60 4.85 0.03 -5.60
N LEU A 61 3.99 0.36 -4.64
CA LEU A 61 4.34 0.66 -3.24
C LEU A 61 4.64 -0.62 -2.44
N ILE A 62 3.99 -1.72 -2.82
CA ILE A 62 4.19 -3.04 -2.22
C ILE A 62 4.45 -4.10 -3.30
N GLU A 63 5.06 -5.20 -2.90
CA GLU A 63 5.35 -6.33 -3.77
C GLU A 63 4.94 -7.65 -3.10
N GLN A 64 4.62 -8.66 -3.91
CA GLN A 64 4.41 -10.02 -3.42
C GLN A 64 5.77 -10.70 -3.28
N THR A 65 6.18 -11.03 -2.06
CA THR A 65 7.54 -11.56 -1.79
C THR A 65 7.61 -13.07 -1.92
N LYS A 66 6.54 -13.76 -1.54
CA LYS A 66 6.49 -15.22 -1.56
C LYS A 66 5.06 -15.71 -1.60
N THR A 67 4.94 -16.97 -1.97
CA THR A 67 3.68 -17.69 -1.93
C THR A 67 3.91 -18.98 -1.17
N LYS A 68 3.06 -19.26 -0.17
CA LYS A 68 3.16 -20.48 0.65
C LYS A 68 1.85 -21.23 0.62
N MET A 69 1.92 -22.54 0.39
CA MET A 69 0.76 -23.41 0.60
C MET A 69 0.59 -23.65 2.10
N VAL A 70 -0.55 -23.25 2.64
CA VAL A 70 -0.94 -23.51 4.02
C VAL A 70 -2.20 -24.36 3.95
N LYS A 71 -2.07 -25.64 4.33
CA LYS A 71 -3.10 -26.66 4.05
C LYS A 71 -3.37 -26.73 2.54
N ASN A 72 -4.60 -26.38 2.12
CA ASN A 72 -5.05 -26.37 0.73
C ASN A 72 -5.18 -24.95 0.15
N LEU A 73 -4.79 -23.91 0.92
CA LEU A 73 -4.90 -22.51 0.49
C LEU A 73 -3.52 -21.95 0.13
N GLN A 74 -3.45 -21.32 -1.04
CA GLN A 74 -2.27 -20.61 -1.49
C GLN A 74 -2.26 -19.20 -0.87
N GLU A 75 -1.42 -18.99 0.14
CA GLU A 75 -1.26 -17.69 0.77
C GLU A 75 -0.16 -16.86 0.11
N LYS A 76 -0.52 -15.67 -0.36
CA LYS A 76 0.40 -14.66 -0.90
C LYS A 76 0.84 -13.73 0.20
N TYR A 77 2.16 -13.58 0.35
CA TYR A 77 2.77 -12.65 1.29
C TYR A 77 3.17 -11.39 0.54
N TYR A 78 2.86 -10.25 1.15
CA TYR A 78 3.17 -8.93 0.63
C TYR A 78 4.16 -8.22 1.56
N ARG A 79 4.95 -7.30 1.01
CA ARG A 79 5.86 -6.43 1.74
C ARG A 79 5.93 -5.05 1.08
N ALA A 80 6.20 -4.00 1.85
CA ALA A 80 6.52 -2.70 1.30
C ALA A 80 7.84 -2.72 0.54
N ARG A 81 7.90 -2.00 -0.59
CA ARG A 81 9.09 -1.90 -1.44
C ARG A 81 10.23 -1.12 -0.76
N ALA A 82 9.89 -0.22 0.17
CA ALA A 82 10.82 0.61 0.93
C ALA A 82 10.46 0.68 2.42
N ARG A 83 11.44 1.01 3.26
CA ARG A 83 11.20 1.27 4.70
C ARG A 83 10.60 2.65 4.95
N GLN A 84 10.94 3.61 4.11
CA GLN A 84 10.47 4.99 4.20
C GLN A 84 10.04 5.47 2.81
N PHE A 85 8.91 6.16 2.76
CA PHE A 85 8.42 6.83 1.56
C PHE A 85 8.47 8.34 1.82
N THR A 86 9.13 9.08 0.95
CA THR A 86 9.18 10.53 0.97
C THR A 86 8.26 11.03 -0.13
N LEU A 87 7.32 11.92 0.19
CA LEU A 87 6.36 12.44 -0.78
C LEU A 87 6.87 13.78 -1.32
N ASP A 88 6.95 13.91 -2.64
CA ASP A 88 7.22 15.18 -3.30
C ASP A 88 5.90 15.92 -3.57
N LEU A 89 5.46 16.70 -2.57
CA LEU A 89 4.19 17.43 -2.63
C LEU A 89 4.22 18.63 -3.59
N LYS A 90 5.35 18.93 -4.23
CA LYS A 90 5.46 20.07 -5.16
C LYS A 90 4.54 19.94 -6.37
N GLY A 91 4.37 18.73 -6.89
CA GLY A 91 3.45 18.45 -8.02
C GLY A 91 1.99 18.21 -7.59
N PHE A 92 1.77 17.78 -6.35
CA PHE A 92 0.43 17.46 -5.85
C PHE A 92 -0.49 18.69 -5.75
N LYS A 93 0.05 19.87 -5.46
CA LYS A 93 -0.74 21.11 -5.30
C LYS A 93 -1.41 21.60 -6.60
N GLN A 94 -0.91 21.20 -7.77
CA GLN A 94 -1.40 21.74 -9.04
C GLN A 94 -2.69 21.04 -9.51
N GLU A 95 -2.84 19.75 -9.22
CA GLU A 95 -3.97 18.94 -9.71
C GLU A 95 -5.24 19.07 -8.84
N VAL A 96 -5.10 19.31 -7.53
CA VAL A 96 -6.26 19.53 -6.64
C VAL A 96 -6.94 20.88 -6.93
N ALA A 97 -6.15 21.90 -7.30
CA ALA A 97 -6.65 23.23 -7.66
C ALA A 97 -7.45 23.23 -8.97
N GLU A 98 -7.12 22.35 -9.92
CA GLU A 98 -7.85 22.21 -11.18
C GLU A 98 -9.15 21.42 -11.02
N SER A 99 -9.24 20.50 -10.05
CA SER A 99 -10.45 19.70 -9.79
C SER A 99 -11.53 20.36 -8.92
N GLU A 100 -11.24 21.51 -8.30
CA GLU A 100 -12.20 22.31 -7.50
C GLU A 100 -12.80 23.49 -8.29
N SER A 101 -12.51 23.59 -9.59
CA SER A 101 -12.98 24.67 -10.48
C SER A 101 -14.13 24.28 -11.43
N ASP A 102 -14.65 23.04 -11.33
CA ASP A 102 -15.81 22.54 -12.09
C ASP A 102 -17.08 22.42 -11.23
#